data_AF-R1G1A4-F1
#
_entry.id   AF-R1G1A4-F1
#
_cell.length_a   1.000
_cell.length_b   1.000
_cell.length_c   1.000
_cell.angle_alpha   90.00
_cell.angle_beta   90.00
_cell.angle_gamma   90.00
#
_symmetry.space_group_name_H-M   'P 1'
#
loop_
_entity.id
_entity.type
_entity.pdbx_description
1 polymer ?
#
loop_
_entity_poly.entity_id
_entity_poly.type
_entity_poly.pdbx_seq_one_letter_code
_entity_poly.pdbx_strand_id
1 'polypeptide(L)'
;MKIARLLGAAATAVMATGALAATAVPASGQDLLNPDIVPAMQRDLGLTHDQALTRLKNEDVANRVTESLTAALGDAFGGATYNAATGKAHVTTTNAGLVAKIREAGAEAEVVRFSARQLNSTVDRLNAADKAAPAAITGWGVDDATNRVTLDVLQGQRAAADAFLVKSGVDKSAVTIRETASAPTTYANIRGGDAYYIGGSARCSVGFATTTGFVTAGHCGALTGGGSLTGSNGAALGSWITYRFPGVDYAAVRTNSSWTPVAQMNNGTAVRGSSNAATGTSVCKAGSTTGWTCGTIGAKNQSVRYSEGTVNGMTATNVHSAAGDSGGGFIAGNYAQGVLSGGNTSVTYFYPIAGALSGTGTTLKTS
;
A
#
# COMPACT_ATOMS: atom_id res chain seq x y z
N MET A 1 83.95 -10.40 -21.85
CA MET A 1 84.36 -9.25 -21.02
C MET A 1 83.38 -9.13 -19.85
N LYS A 2 83.90 -9.17 -18.61
CA LYS A 2 83.23 -8.97 -17.28
C LYS A 2 82.30 -10.10 -16.84
N ILE A 3 82.79 -11.11 -16.11
CA ILE A 3 83.11 -11.17 -14.66
C ILE A 3 81.86 -11.26 -13.77
N ALA A 4 81.71 -12.44 -13.17
CA ALA A 4 80.76 -12.80 -12.13
C ALA A 4 80.96 -12.01 -10.83
N ARG A 5 79.86 -11.78 -10.10
CA ARG A 5 79.88 -11.41 -8.69
C ARG A 5 78.86 -12.26 -7.93
N LEU A 6 79.39 -13.21 -7.14
CA LEU A 6 78.75 -13.75 -5.94
C LEU A 6 79.10 -12.84 -4.76
N LEU A 7 78.12 -12.58 -3.89
CA LEU A 7 78.14 -12.08 -2.48
C LEU A 7 76.67 -11.67 -2.21
N GLY A 8 75.96 -12.01 -1.15
CA GLY A 8 76.22 -12.66 0.12
C GLY A 8 74.87 -12.71 0.88
N ALA A 9 74.88 -13.42 2.01
CA ALA A 9 73.76 -13.89 2.82
C ALA A 9 72.74 -12.85 3.34
N ALA A 10 71.51 -13.32 3.61
CA ALA A 10 70.75 -12.98 4.82
C ALA A 10 69.62 -14.00 5.06
N ALA A 11 69.81 -14.87 6.06
CA ALA A 11 68.76 -15.72 6.60
C ALA A 11 67.81 -14.87 7.46
N THR A 12 66.53 -14.85 7.12
CA THR A 12 65.47 -14.28 7.96
C THR A 12 64.55 -15.41 8.40
N ALA A 13 64.65 -15.79 9.67
CA ALA A 13 63.70 -16.68 10.33
C ALA A 13 62.40 -15.91 10.58
N VAL A 14 61.34 -16.26 9.86
CA VAL A 14 59.98 -15.79 10.15
C VAL A 14 59.30 -16.86 11.00
N MET A 15 59.04 -16.53 12.27
CA MET A 15 58.21 -17.33 13.16
C MET A 15 56.77 -17.29 12.67
N ALA A 16 56.22 -18.44 12.29
CA ALA A 16 54.80 -18.59 11.98
C ALA A 16 54.00 -18.67 13.29
N THR A 17 53.42 -17.54 13.71
CA THR A 17 52.35 -17.53 14.72
C THR A 17 51.06 -17.99 14.05
N GLY A 18 50.63 -19.22 14.38
CA GLY A 18 49.33 -19.74 13.98
C GLY A 18 48.21 -18.95 14.65
N ALA A 19 47.54 -18.08 13.89
CA ALA A 19 46.27 -17.51 14.28
C ALA A 19 45.18 -18.57 14.08
N LEU A 20 44.49 -18.96 15.16
CA LEU A 20 43.21 -19.65 15.05
C LEU A 20 42.24 -18.70 14.33
N ALA A 21 41.92 -19.01 13.08
CA ALA A 21 40.79 -18.40 12.41
C ALA A 21 39.52 -18.85 13.14
N ALA A 22 38.95 -17.94 13.95
CA ALA A 22 37.58 -18.09 14.41
C ALA A 22 36.68 -18.05 13.17
N THR A 23 36.19 -19.20 12.74
CA THR A 23 35.13 -19.28 11.75
C THR A 23 33.89 -18.67 12.38
N ALA A 24 33.58 -17.43 11.99
CA ALA A 24 32.31 -16.81 12.34
C ALA A 24 31.18 -17.74 11.86
N VAL A 25 30.39 -18.24 12.80
CA VAL A 25 29.14 -18.92 12.50
C VAL A 25 28.27 -17.91 11.73
N PRO A 26 27.76 -18.22 10.52
CA PRO A 26 26.88 -17.30 9.83
C PRO A 26 25.66 -17.05 10.73
N ALA A 27 25.39 -15.77 10.99
CA ALA A 27 24.21 -15.35 11.73
C ALA A 27 22.97 -16.04 11.12
N SER A 28 22.19 -16.70 11.98
CA SER A 28 20.92 -17.31 11.61
C SER A 28 20.09 -16.35 10.76
N GLY A 29 19.41 -16.84 9.71
CA GLY A 29 18.60 -16.06 8.75
C GLY A 29 17.38 -15.30 9.31
N GLN A 30 17.46 -14.84 10.56
CA GLN A 30 16.57 -13.89 11.21
C GLN A 30 16.85 -12.44 10.76
N ASP A 31 18.06 -12.13 10.27
CA ASP A 31 18.51 -10.76 9.94
C ASP A 31 18.02 -10.22 8.59
N LEU A 32 17.26 -10.98 7.80
CA LEU A 32 16.79 -10.56 6.46
C LEU A 32 15.28 -10.30 6.38
N LEU A 33 14.54 -10.50 7.47
CA LEU A 33 13.10 -10.23 7.48
C LEU A 33 12.87 -8.74 7.67
N ASN A 34 11.95 -8.17 6.89
CA ASN A 34 11.43 -6.84 7.16
C ASN A 34 10.91 -6.81 8.62
N PRO A 35 11.37 -5.87 9.47
CA PRO A 35 11.05 -5.83 10.89
C PRO A 35 9.54 -5.73 11.18
N ASP A 36 8.73 -5.30 10.21
CA ASP A 36 7.29 -5.14 10.36
C ASP A 36 6.49 -6.43 10.08
N ILE A 37 7.11 -7.47 9.52
CA ILE A 37 6.40 -8.72 9.16
C ILE A 37 5.86 -9.42 10.41
N VAL A 38 6.70 -9.64 11.42
CA VAL A 38 6.30 -10.38 12.63
C VAL A 38 5.20 -9.64 13.39
N PRO A 39 5.31 -8.33 13.69
CA PRO A 39 4.22 -7.57 14.29
C PRO A 39 2.91 -7.64 13.50
N ALA A 40 2.97 -7.56 12.17
CA ALA A 40 1.79 -7.67 11.31
C ALA A 40 1.14 -9.06 11.40
N MET A 41 1.93 -10.14 11.32
CA MET A 41 1.44 -11.51 11.48
C MET A 41 0.80 -11.75 12.84
N GLN A 42 1.38 -11.21 13.92
CA GLN A 42 0.79 -11.32 15.26
C GLN A 42 -0.61 -10.66 15.31
N ARG A 43 -0.72 -9.43 14.78
CA ARG A 43 -1.96 -8.67 14.73
C ARG A 43 -3.03 -9.34 13.86
N ASP A 44 -2.66 -9.74 12.64
CA ASP A 44 -3.62 -10.11 11.60
C ASP A 44 -3.98 -11.59 11.62
N LEU A 45 -3.06 -12.45 12.06
CA LEU A 45 -3.23 -13.91 12.08
C LEU A 45 -3.44 -14.45 13.50
N GLY A 46 -3.41 -13.57 14.52
CA GLY A 46 -3.61 -13.94 15.92
C GLY A 46 -2.48 -14.80 16.51
N LEU A 47 -1.27 -14.68 15.97
CA LEU A 47 -0.11 -15.48 16.37
C LEU A 47 0.68 -14.82 17.51
N THR A 48 1.33 -15.62 18.35
CA THR A 48 2.42 -15.12 19.19
C THR A 48 3.66 -14.83 18.35
N HIS A 49 4.61 -14.07 18.89
CA HIS A 49 5.88 -13.77 18.22
C HIS A 49 6.61 -15.05 17.78
N ASP A 50 6.74 -16.03 18.68
CA ASP A 50 7.42 -17.29 18.39
C ASP A 50 6.65 -18.15 17.38
N GLN A 51 5.32 -18.11 17.41
CA GLN A 51 4.48 -18.78 16.41
C GLN A 51 4.66 -18.15 15.02
N ALA A 52 4.73 -16.82 14.92
CA ALA A 52 4.99 -16.13 13.64
C ALA A 52 6.37 -16.48 13.07
N LEU A 53 7.42 -16.45 13.91
CA LEU A 53 8.77 -16.87 13.49
C LEU A 53 8.84 -18.33 13.06
N THR A 54 8.15 -19.22 13.78
CA THR A 54 8.08 -20.65 13.44
C THR A 54 7.35 -20.85 12.12
N ARG A 55 6.24 -20.14 11.92
CA ARG A 55 5.45 -20.19 10.70
C ARG A 55 6.26 -19.75 9.49
N LEU A 56 6.99 -18.64 9.57
CA LEU A 56 7.85 -18.16 8.47
C LEU A 56 8.90 -19.20 8.07
N LYS A 57 9.54 -19.87 9.04
CA LYS A 57 10.50 -20.96 8.77
C LYS A 57 9.83 -22.15 8.08
N ASN A 58 8.64 -22.52 8.54
CA ASN A 58 7.88 -23.63 7.96
C ASN A 58 7.38 -23.32 6.54
N GLU A 59 6.91 -22.09 6.28
CA GLU A 59 6.51 -21.61 4.96
C GLU A 59 7.69 -21.61 3.98
N ASP A 60 8.87 -21.17 4.42
CA ASP A 60 10.10 -21.23 3.62
C ASP A 60 10.52 -22.67 3.24
N VAL A 61 10.42 -23.61 4.18
CA VAL A 61 10.62 -25.05 3.88
C VAL A 61 9.55 -25.57 2.92
N ALA A 62 8.27 -25.27 3.17
CA ALA A 62 7.15 -25.71 2.35
C ALA A 62 7.25 -25.18 0.90
N ASN A 63 7.69 -23.94 0.71
CA ASN A 63 7.91 -23.33 -0.60
C ASN A 63 9.00 -24.07 -1.39
N ARG A 64 10.15 -24.37 -0.77
CA ARG A 64 11.22 -25.15 -1.43
C ARG A 64 10.77 -26.56 -1.80
N VAL A 65 10.05 -27.23 -0.90
CA VAL A 65 9.51 -28.58 -1.18
C VAL A 65 8.51 -28.52 -2.35
N THR A 66 7.65 -27.51 -2.36
CA THR A 66 6.67 -27.29 -3.43
C THR A 66 7.34 -27.03 -4.77
N GLU A 67 8.37 -26.18 -4.81
CA GLU A 67 9.13 -25.89 -6.05
C GLU A 67 9.80 -27.15 -6.59
N SER A 68 10.47 -27.91 -5.71
CA SER A 68 11.11 -29.19 -6.08
C SER A 68 10.10 -30.20 -6.63
N LEU A 69 8.96 -30.37 -5.96
CA LEU A 69 7.92 -31.31 -6.38
C LEU A 69 7.20 -30.84 -7.65
N THR A 70 7.01 -29.54 -7.86
CA THR A 70 6.45 -29.02 -9.11
C THR A 70 7.28 -29.46 -10.31
N ALA A 71 8.61 -29.33 -10.24
CA ALA A 71 9.52 -29.80 -11.27
C ALA A 71 9.53 -31.34 -11.38
N ALA A 72 9.54 -32.03 -10.25
CA ALA A 72 9.70 -33.49 -10.19
C ALA A 72 8.46 -34.30 -10.57
N LEU A 73 7.26 -33.69 -10.51
CA LEU A 73 5.98 -34.30 -10.86
C LEU A 73 5.52 -33.94 -12.29
N GLY A 74 6.00 -32.81 -12.82
CA GLY A 74 5.71 -32.38 -14.20
C GLY A 74 4.20 -32.31 -14.48
N ASP A 75 3.75 -32.98 -15.54
CA ASP A 75 2.34 -32.98 -15.97
C ASP A 75 1.37 -33.58 -14.96
N ALA A 76 1.87 -34.36 -14.00
CA ALA A 76 1.08 -34.94 -12.94
C ALA A 76 0.90 -34.00 -11.73
N PHE A 77 1.53 -32.83 -11.69
CA PHE A 77 1.37 -31.86 -10.62
C PHE A 77 -0.05 -31.27 -10.62
N GLY A 78 -0.74 -31.35 -9.49
CA GLY A 78 -2.14 -30.91 -9.32
C GLY A 78 -2.32 -29.52 -8.73
N GLY A 79 -1.28 -28.97 -8.11
CA GLY A 79 -1.34 -27.73 -7.31
C GLY A 79 -0.75 -27.94 -5.91
N ALA A 80 -0.56 -26.85 -5.16
CA ALA A 80 -0.01 -26.91 -3.81
C ALA A 80 -0.61 -25.86 -2.88
N THR A 81 -0.79 -26.21 -1.62
CA THR A 81 -1.27 -25.32 -0.56
C THR A 81 -0.38 -25.44 0.68
N TYR A 82 -0.40 -24.43 1.56
CA TYR A 82 0.29 -24.49 2.84
C TYR A 82 -0.70 -24.88 3.94
N ASN A 83 -0.42 -25.98 4.64
CA ASN A 83 -1.20 -26.41 5.79
C ASN A 83 -0.63 -25.79 7.06
N ALA A 84 -1.24 -24.70 7.52
CA ALA A 84 -0.79 -23.97 8.71
C ALA A 84 -0.88 -24.79 10.00
N ALA A 85 -1.75 -25.81 10.07
CA ALA A 85 -1.89 -26.66 11.25
C ALA A 85 -0.71 -27.64 11.40
N THR A 86 -0.18 -28.12 10.28
CA THR A 86 0.94 -29.08 10.28
C THR A 86 2.28 -28.42 9.93
N GLY A 87 2.27 -27.19 9.42
CA GLY A 87 3.44 -26.46 8.96
C GLY A 87 4.04 -27.00 7.67
N LYS A 88 3.28 -27.77 6.88
CA LYS A 88 3.79 -28.49 5.70
C LYS A 88 3.15 -28.01 4.41
N ALA A 89 3.84 -28.25 3.29
CA ALA A 89 3.21 -28.19 1.98
C ALA A 89 2.23 -29.36 1.84
N HIS A 90 1.04 -29.07 1.33
CA HIS A 90 0.08 -30.05 0.84
C HIS A 90 0.09 -30.02 -0.67
N VAL A 91 0.68 -31.05 -1.28
CA VAL A 91 0.91 -31.15 -2.73
C VAL A 91 -0.03 -32.18 -3.32
N THR A 92 -0.72 -31.79 -4.39
CA THR A 92 -1.67 -32.65 -5.06
C THR A 92 -1.10 -33.20 -6.37
N THR A 93 -1.54 -34.39 -6.78
CA THR A 93 -1.11 -35.02 -8.04
C THR A 93 -2.25 -35.75 -8.74
N THR A 94 -2.22 -35.84 -10.06
CA THR A 94 -3.15 -36.69 -10.82
C THR A 94 -2.69 -38.15 -10.92
N ASN A 95 -1.48 -38.48 -10.44
CA ASN A 95 -0.89 -39.81 -10.52
C ASN A 95 -0.68 -40.41 -9.13
N ALA A 96 -1.50 -41.41 -8.78
CA ALA A 96 -1.40 -42.12 -7.51
C ALA A 96 -0.03 -42.78 -7.27
N GLY A 97 0.72 -43.13 -8.33
CA GLY A 97 2.07 -43.68 -8.22
C GLY A 97 3.13 -42.69 -7.73
N LEU A 98 2.83 -41.38 -7.69
CA LEU A 98 3.76 -40.35 -7.22
C LEU A 98 3.53 -39.93 -5.76
N VAL A 99 2.50 -40.47 -5.10
CA VAL A 99 2.15 -40.13 -3.70
C VAL A 99 3.31 -40.43 -2.74
N ALA A 100 3.99 -41.56 -2.90
CA ALA A 100 5.14 -41.91 -2.06
C ALA A 100 6.27 -40.88 -2.19
N LYS A 101 6.60 -40.49 -3.42
CA LYS A 101 7.62 -39.47 -3.72
C LYS A 101 7.31 -38.11 -3.07
N ILE A 102 6.04 -37.70 -3.06
CA ILE A 102 5.60 -36.45 -2.40
C ILE A 102 5.83 -36.53 -0.89
N ARG A 103 5.46 -37.65 -0.26
CA ARG A 103 5.62 -37.87 1.18
C ARG A 103 7.09 -37.97 1.59
N GLU A 104 7.91 -38.64 0.79
CA GLU A 104 9.36 -38.74 0.99
C GLU A 104 10.04 -37.37 0.94
N ALA A 105 9.53 -36.45 0.12
CA ALA A 105 9.99 -35.05 0.07
C ALA A 105 9.50 -34.20 1.27
N GLY A 106 8.74 -34.77 2.21
CA GLY A 106 8.27 -34.12 3.43
C GLY A 106 6.94 -33.37 3.31
N ALA A 107 6.23 -33.51 2.18
CA ALA A 107 4.91 -32.92 1.95
C ALA A 107 3.76 -33.87 2.28
N GLU A 108 2.59 -33.29 2.55
CA GLU A 108 1.32 -34.02 2.52
C GLU A 108 0.92 -34.24 1.05
N ALA A 109 0.25 -35.37 0.78
CA ALA A 109 -0.01 -35.82 -0.59
C ALA A 109 -1.46 -36.23 -0.77
N GLU A 110 -2.11 -35.69 -1.81
CA GLU A 110 -3.47 -36.04 -2.22
C GLU A 110 -3.53 -36.30 -3.74
N VAL A 111 -4.34 -37.29 -4.14
CA VAL A 111 -4.61 -37.53 -5.56
C VAL A 111 -5.85 -36.75 -5.97
N VAL A 112 -5.71 -35.92 -7.00
CA VAL A 112 -6.77 -35.02 -7.50
C VAL A 112 -7.10 -35.27 -8.97
N ARG A 113 -8.20 -34.70 -9.43
CA ARG A 113 -8.74 -34.94 -10.77
C ARG A 113 -8.00 -34.16 -11.86
N PHE A 114 -7.71 -32.88 -11.62
CA PHE A 114 -7.14 -31.99 -12.63
C PHE A 114 -5.68 -31.67 -12.30
N SER A 115 -4.82 -31.68 -13.30
CA SER A 115 -3.47 -31.15 -13.15
C SER A 115 -3.50 -29.61 -13.16
N ALA A 116 -2.48 -28.99 -12.56
CA ALA A 116 -2.31 -27.54 -12.61
C ALA A 116 -2.26 -27.04 -14.07
N ARG A 117 -1.69 -27.83 -14.99
CA ARG A 117 -1.70 -27.54 -16.44
C ARG A 117 -3.12 -27.47 -17.01
N GLN A 118 -4.00 -28.40 -16.64
CA GLN A 118 -5.39 -28.42 -17.10
C GLN A 118 -6.20 -27.24 -16.53
N LEU A 119 -6.00 -26.91 -15.26
CA LEU A 119 -6.65 -25.76 -14.63
C LEU A 119 -6.17 -24.43 -15.24
N ASN A 120 -4.86 -24.28 -15.46
CA ASN A 120 -4.31 -23.10 -16.15
C ASN A 120 -4.82 -22.97 -17.59
N SER A 121 -4.90 -24.07 -18.34
CA SER A 121 -5.51 -24.07 -19.68
C SER A 121 -6.99 -23.65 -19.65
N THR A 122 -7.71 -23.95 -18.57
CA THR A 122 -9.08 -23.49 -18.37
C THR A 122 -9.12 -21.98 -18.14
N VAL A 123 -8.23 -21.45 -17.30
CA VAL A 123 -8.07 -20.00 -17.09
C VAL A 123 -7.70 -19.28 -18.39
N ASP A 124 -6.78 -19.83 -19.19
CA ASP A 124 -6.38 -19.23 -20.47
C ASP A 124 -7.54 -19.09 -21.46
N ARG A 125 -8.45 -20.08 -21.50
CA ARG A 125 -9.68 -19.99 -22.31
C ARG A 125 -10.64 -18.92 -21.81
N LEU A 126 -10.79 -18.77 -20.48
CA LEU A 126 -11.58 -17.69 -19.90
C LEU A 126 -10.98 -16.32 -20.21
N ASN A 127 -9.65 -16.17 -20.09
CA ASN A 127 -8.92 -14.96 -20.47
C ASN A 127 -9.12 -14.61 -21.95
N ALA A 128 -9.06 -15.60 -22.84
CA ALA A 128 -9.32 -15.38 -24.27
C ALA A 128 -10.77 -14.93 -24.56
N ALA A 129 -11.71 -15.28 -23.67
CA ALA A 129 -13.11 -14.90 -23.77
C ALA A 129 -13.47 -13.62 -22.99
N ASP A 130 -12.52 -12.95 -22.32
CA ASP A 130 -12.74 -11.82 -21.40
C ASP A 130 -13.64 -10.72 -21.99
N LYS A 131 -13.41 -10.31 -23.24
CA LYS A 131 -14.23 -9.28 -23.92
C LYS A 131 -15.72 -9.63 -24.02
N ALA A 132 -16.06 -10.91 -23.93
CA ALA A 132 -17.43 -11.41 -23.97
C ALA A 132 -18.01 -11.68 -22.57
N ALA A 133 -17.25 -11.48 -21.50
CA ALA A 133 -17.70 -11.66 -20.12
C ALA A 133 -18.74 -10.58 -19.77
N PRO A 134 -19.92 -10.96 -19.23
CA PRO A 134 -20.85 -10.01 -18.65
C PRO A 134 -20.19 -9.22 -17.51
N ALA A 135 -20.54 -7.93 -17.36
CA ALA A 135 -20.04 -7.08 -16.28
C ALA A 135 -20.33 -7.60 -14.86
N ALA A 136 -21.27 -8.55 -14.73
CA ALA A 136 -21.57 -9.24 -13.47
C ALA A 136 -20.51 -10.28 -13.07
N ILE A 137 -19.65 -10.72 -13.99
CA ILE A 137 -18.52 -11.60 -13.68
C ILE A 137 -17.37 -10.73 -13.18
N THR A 138 -16.90 -11.03 -11.97
CA THR A 138 -15.98 -10.16 -11.23
C THR A 138 -14.57 -10.74 -11.12
N GLY A 139 -14.35 -11.99 -11.53
CA GLY A 139 -13.04 -12.62 -11.57
C GLY A 139 -13.09 -14.12 -11.87
N TRP A 140 -11.95 -14.70 -12.22
CA TRP A 140 -11.75 -16.14 -12.32
C TRP A 140 -10.28 -16.51 -12.07
N GLY A 141 -10.01 -17.74 -11.62
CA GLY A 141 -8.65 -18.20 -11.35
C GLY A 141 -8.60 -19.60 -10.74
N VAL A 142 -7.40 -20.19 -10.69
CA VAL A 142 -7.19 -21.50 -10.06
C VAL A 142 -7.34 -21.39 -8.55
N ASP A 143 -8.06 -22.34 -7.96
CA ASP A 143 -8.14 -22.62 -6.54
C ASP A 143 -7.55 -24.01 -6.27
N ASP A 144 -6.28 -24.02 -5.86
CA ASP A 144 -5.52 -25.24 -5.57
C ASP A 144 -6.12 -26.04 -4.39
N ALA A 145 -6.81 -25.37 -3.46
CA ALA A 145 -7.42 -26.03 -2.31
C ALA A 145 -8.62 -26.90 -2.70
N THR A 146 -9.35 -26.50 -3.75
CA THR A 146 -10.50 -27.26 -4.26
C THR A 146 -10.22 -28.01 -5.56
N ASN A 147 -9.00 -27.88 -6.12
CA ASN A 147 -8.59 -28.40 -7.42
C ASN A 147 -9.57 -28.01 -8.54
N ARG A 148 -9.95 -26.73 -8.59
CA ARG A 148 -10.90 -26.18 -9.56
C ARG A 148 -10.48 -24.78 -10.01
N VAL A 149 -11.02 -24.31 -11.12
CA VAL A 149 -11.06 -22.89 -11.46
C VAL A 149 -12.30 -22.28 -10.81
N THR A 150 -12.14 -21.19 -10.08
CA THR A 150 -13.26 -20.41 -9.56
C THR A 150 -13.68 -19.36 -10.57
N LEU A 151 -14.98 -19.08 -10.65
CA LEU A 151 -15.54 -17.95 -11.40
C LEU A 151 -16.46 -17.18 -10.47
N ASP A 152 -16.06 -15.96 -10.13
CA ASP A 152 -16.79 -15.07 -9.23
C ASP A 152 -17.79 -14.25 -10.02
N VAL A 153 -19.04 -14.22 -9.55
CA VAL A 153 -20.14 -13.50 -10.19
C VAL A 153 -21.00 -12.82 -9.13
N LEU A 154 -21.59 -11.67 -9.44
CA LEU A 154 -22.51 -11.00 -8.53
C LEU A 154 -23.70 -11.90 -8.15
N GLN A 155 -24.15 -11.81 -6.91
CA GLN A 155 -25.28 -12.58 -6.39
C GLN A 155 -26.53 -12.44 -7.28
N GLY A 156 -27.15 -13.57 -7.62
CA GLY A 156 -28.32 -13.62 -8.50
C GLY A 156 -27.99 -13.60 -9.99
N GLN A 157 -26.71 -13.57 -10.37
CA GLN A 157 -26.27 -13.54 -11.77
C GLN A 157 -25.64 -14.86 -12.24
N ARG A 158 -25.89 -15.98 -11.54
CA ARG A 158 -25.38 -17.30 -11.91
C ARG A 158 -25.72 -17.73 -13.35
N ALA A 159 -26.91 -17.39 -13.85
CA ALA A 159 -27.29 -17.69 -15.23
C ALA A 159 -26.36 -17.01 -16.26
N ALA A 160 -25.89 -15.79 -15.97
CA ALA A 160 -24.94 -15.08 -16.82
C ALA A 160 -23.56 -15.75 -16.82
N ALA A 161 -23.10 -16.22 -15.65
CA ALA A 161 -21.89 -17.02 -15.53
C ALA A 161 -22.01 -18.34 -16.32
N ASP A 162 -23.13 -19.04 -16.21
CA ASP A 162 -23.36 -20.29 -16.92
C ASP A 162 -23.34 -20.13 -18.45
N ALA A 163 -23.94 -19.07 -18.96
CA ALA A 163 -23.91 -18.72 -20.38
C ALA A 163 -22.49 -18.36 -20.85
N PHE A 164 -21.74 -17.62 -20.04
CA PHE A 164 -20.35 -17.28 -20.34
C PHE A 164 -19.46 -18.52 -20.41
N LEU A 165 -19.62 -19.47 -19.49
CA LEU A 165 -18.86 -20.73 -19.52
C LEU A 165 -19.15 -21.60 -20.76
N VAL A 166 -20.39 -21.61 -21.24
CA VAL A 166 -20.73 -22.27 -22.52
C VAL A 166 -20.02 -21.57 -23.67
N LYS A 167 -20.05 -20.24 -23.70
CA LYS A 167 -19.44 -19.43 -24.76
C LYS A 167 -17.91 -19.53 -24.77
N SER A 168 -17.26 -19.64 -23.62
CA SER A 168 -15.81 -19.78 -23.51
C SER A 168 -15.29 -21.17 -23.87
N GLY A 169 -16.18 -22.17 -23.98
CA GLY A 169 -15.83 -23.53 -24.39
C GLY A 169 -14.98 -24.28 -23.35
N VAL A 170 -15.05 -23.87 -22.08
CA VAL A 170 -14.34 -24.55 -20.99
C VAL A 170 -15.08 -25.79 -20.51
N ASP A 171 -14.34 -26.74 -19.94
CA ASP A 171 -14.94 -27.87 -19.22
C ASP A 171 -15.57 -27.35 -17.92
N LYS A 172 -16.91 -27.28 -17.88
CA LYS A 172 -17.66 -26.85 -16.69
C LYS A 172 -17.35 -27.69 -15.45
N SER A 173 -16.93 -28.95 -15.60
CA SER A 173 -16.57 -29.79 -14.45
C SER A 173 -15.28 -29.38 -13.75
N ALA A 174 -14.44 -28.57 -14.43
CA ALA A 174 -13.27 -27.93 -13.87
C ALA A 174 -13.58 -26.58 -13.20
N VAL A 175 -14.81 -26.06 -13.29
CA VAL A 175 -15.16 -24.71 -12.82
C VAL A 175 -16.19 -24.74 -11.67
N THR A 176 -15.91 -23.97 -10.62
CA THR A 176 -16.85 -23.66 -9.54
C THR A 176 -17.27 -22.20 -9.61
N ILE A 177 -18.55 -21.94 -9.88
CA ILE A 177 -19.10 -20.57 -9.80
C ILE A 177 -19.33 -20.20 -8.33
N ARG A 178 -18.78 -19.06 -7.90
CA ARG A 178 -19.02 -18.46 -6.58
C ARG A 178 -19.80 -17.16 -6.73
N GLU A 179 -20.87 -17.00 -5.95
CA GLU A 179 -21.62 -15.74 -5.93
C GLU A 179 -21.04 -14.80 -4.88
N THR A 180 -20.78 -13.56 -5.27
CA THR A 180 -20.23 -12.49 -4.41
C THR A 180 -21.25 -11.38 -4.24
N ALA A 181 -21.27 -10.75 -3.06
CA ALA A 181 -22.21 -9.66 -2.78
C ALA A 181 -21.87 -8.36 -3.55
N SER A 182 -20.61 -8.19 -3.95
CA SER A 182 -20.12 -6.96 -4.59
C SER A 182 -18.90 -7.24 -5.47
N ALA A 183 -18.70 -6.41 -6.50
CA ALA A 183 -17.52 -6.45 -7.35
C ALA A 183 -16.30 -5.82 -6.64
N PRO A 184 -15.07 -6.32 -6.90
CA PRO A 184 -13.84 -5.67 -6.46
C PRO A 184 -13.73 -4.26 -7.04
N THR A 185 -13.27 -3.31 -6.22
CA THR A 185 -12.89 -1.96 -6.65
C THR A 185 -11.42 -1.72 -6.31
N THR A 186 -10.74 -0.89 -7.10
CA THR A 186 -9.39 -0.45 -6.72
C THR A 186 -9.47 0.40 -5.45
N TYR A 187 -8.61 0.12 -4.47
CA TYR A 187 -8.50 0.95 -3.28
C TYR A 187 -7.72 2.23 -3.64
N ALA A 188 -8.40 3.37 -3.67
CA ALA A 188 -7.73 4.67 -3.74
C ALA A 188 -8.13 5.49 -2.51
N ASN A 189 -7.24 5.56 -1.52
CA ASN A 189 -7.49 6.34 -0.31
C ASN A 189 -7.11 7.81 -0.52
N ILE A 190 -7.84 8.69 0.15
CA ILE A 190 -7.47 10.09 0.31
C ILE A 190 -7.13 10.37 1.76
N ARG A 191 -5.88 10.75 2.00
CA ARG A 191 -5.29 11.02 3.32
C ARG A 191 -4.71 12.43 3.36
N GLY A 192 -4.61 13.01 4.55
CA GLY A 192 -3.93 14.29 4.73
C GLY A 192 -2.47 14.22 4.26
N GLY A 193 -2.07 15.14 3.39
CA GLY A 193 -0.74 15.20 2.77
C GLY A 193 -0.61 14.53 1.42
N ASP A 194 -1.60 13.75 0.96
CA ASP A 194 -1.59 13.20 -0.40
C ASP A 194 -1.60 14.32 -1.44
N ALA A 195 -0.90 14.11 -2.56
CA ALA A 195 -0.89 15.05 -3.68
C ALA A 195 -2.20 14.98 -4.47
N TYR A 196 -2.70 16.13 -4.92
CA TYR A 196 -3.71 16.21 -5.97
C TYR A 196 -3.35 17.31 -6.98
N TYR A 197 -3.85 17.16 -8.18
CA TYR A 197 -3.55 18.03 -9.32
C TYR A 197 -4.80 18.71 -9.84
N ILE A 198 -4.61 19.90 -10.38
CA ILE A 198 -5.68 20.82 -10.79
C ILE A 198 -5.37 21.31 -12.20
N GLY A 199 -6.28 21.06 -13.14
CA GLY A 199 -6.09 21.43 -14.55
C GLY A 199 -4.88 20.78 -15.22
N GLY A 200 -4.36 19.68 -14.66
CA GLY A 200 -3.25 18.90 -15.22
C GLY A 200 -1.84 19.43 -14.91
N SER A 201 -1.70 20.58 -14.24
CA SER A 201 -0.37 21.20 -14.01
C SER A 201 -0.16 21.72 -12.59
N ALA A 202 -1.17 22.37 -11.99
CA ALA A 202 -1.07 22.86 -10.63
C ALA A 202 -1.17 21.70 -9.64
N ARG A 203 -0.29 21.70 -8.63
CA ARG A 203 -0.25 20.68 -7.58
C ARG A 203 -0.49 21.31 -6.21
N CYS A 204 -1.39 20.71 -5.45
CA CYS A 204 -1.63 21.02 -4.06
C CYS A 204 -1.67 19.72 -3.23
N SER A 205 -1.82 19.88 -1.92
CA SER A 205 -1.87 18.78 -0.97
C SER A 205 -3.24 18.72 -0.28
N VAL A 206 -3.70 17.50 -0.03
CA VAL A 206 -4.90 17.24 0.76
C VAL A 206 -4.64 17.68 2.19
N GLY A 207 -5.58 18.41 2.79
CA GLY A 207 -5.49 18.85 4.19
C GLY A 207 -5.91 17.74 5.14
N PHE A 208 -7.24 17.56 5.22
CA PHE A 208 -7.85 16.52 6.04
C PHE A 208 -9.05 15.91 5.31
N ALA A 209 -9.24 14.61 5.46
CA ALA A 209 -10.43 13.93 5.00
C ALA A 209 -11.69 14.46 5.71
N THR A 210 -12.75 14.66 4.95
CA THR A 210 -14.10 14.94 5.43
C THR A 210 -15.00 13.75 5.11
N THR A 211 -16.23 13.75 5.63
CA THR A 211 -17.19 12.67 5.37
C THR A 211 -17.40 12.39 3.88
N THR A 212 -17.31 13.42 3.02
CA THR A 212 -17.59 13.31 1.58
C THR A 212 -16.40 13.60 0.67
N GLY A 213 -15.20 13.82 1.23
CA GLY A 213 -14.03 14.19 0.45
C GLY A 213 -12.92 14.74 1.34
N PHE A 214 -12.48 15.98 1.09
CA PHE A 214 -11.42 16.61 1.89
C PHE A 214 -11.46 18.14 1.88
N VAL A 215 -10.84 18.75 2.89
CA VAL A 215 -10.52 20.19 2.92
C VAL A 215 -9.08 20.43 2.46
N THR A 216 -8.85 21.59 1.85
CA THR A 216 -7.56 22.06 1.32
C THR A 216 -7.54 23.60 1.32
N ALA A 217 -6.52 24.23 0.73
CA ALA A 217 -6.43 25.68 0.64
C ALA A 217 -7.34 26.24 -0.47
N GLY A 218 -7.88 27.43 -0.24
CA GLY A 218 -8.76 28.16 -1.16
C GLY A 218 -8.05 28.62 -2.42
N HIS A 219 -6.81 29.10 -2.29
CA HIS A 219 -6.04 29.57 -3.44
C HIS A 219 -5.76 28.47 -4.47
N CYS A 220 -5.72 27.20 -4.05
CA CYS A 220 -5.59 26.06 -4.98
C CYS A 220 -6.74 26.03 -6.01
N GLY A 221 -7.97 26.32 -5.57
CA GLY A 221 -9.13 26.41 -6.47
C GLY A 221 -9.26 27.79 -7.13
N ALA A 222 -9.07 28.87 -6.37
CA ALA A 222 -9.30 30.22 -6.85
C ALA A 222 -8.32 30.64 -7.96
N LEU A 223 -7.03 30.35 -7.80
CA LEU A 223 -5.98 30.76 -8.75
C LEU A 223 -5.94 29.90 -10.02
N THR A 224 -6.64 28.76 -10.01
CA THR A 224 -6.72 27.83 -11.14
C THR A 224 -8.08 27.90 -11.85
N GLY A 225 -8.97 28.81 -11.43
CA GLY A 225 -10.33 28.90 -11.99
C GLY A 225 -11.20 27.67 -11.71
N GLY A 226 -10.90 26.91 -10.65
CA GLY A 226 -11.64 25.70 -10.31
C GLY A 226 -11.42 24.53 -11.29
N GLY A 227 -10.20 24.39 -11.82
CA GLY A 227 -9.85 23.35 -12.80
C GLY A 227 -10.16 21.92 -12.34
N SER A 228 -10.18 20.99 -13.30
CA SER A 228 -10.48 19.58 -13.08
C SER A 228 -9.48 18.93 -12.11
N LEU A 229 -9.98 18.04 -11.26
CA LEU A 229 -9.21 17.43 -10.17
C LEU A 229 -8.78 16.00 -10.49
N THR A 230 -7.50 15.70 -10.34
CA THR A 230 -6.96 14.34 -10.41
C THR A 230 -6.12 14.01 -9.17
N GLY A 231 -6.13 12.75 -8.76
CA GLY A 231 -5.29 12.25 -7.68
C GLY A 231 -3.86 11.97 -8.14
N SER A 232 -3.01 11.52 -7.22
CA SER A 232 -1.61 11.15 -7.51
C SER A 232 -1.45 10.02 -8.53
N ASN A 233 -2.47 9.18 -8.70
CA ASN A 233 -2.53 8.12 -9.70
C ASN A 233 -3.07 8.59 -11.08
N GLY A 234 -3.31 9.90 -11.26
CA GLY A 234 -3.86 10.48 -12.48
C GLY A 234 -5.37 10.27 -12.69
N ALA A 235 -6.05 9.50 -11.83
CA ALA A 235 -7.49 9.29 -11.94
C ALA A 235 -8.27 10.54 -11.51
N ALA A 236 -9.44 10.74 -12.11
CA ALA A 236 -10.37 11.80 -11.70
C ALA A 236 -10.67 11.68 -10.21
N LEU A 237 -10.57 12.80 -9.48
CA LEU A 237 -10.69 12.84 -8.03
C LEU A 237 -12.10 13.17 -7.56
N GLY A 238 -12.75 14.11 -8.25
CA GLY A 238 -14.07 14.62 -7.87
C GLY A 238 -14.25 16.08 -8.30
N SER A 239 -15.03 16.84 -7.53
CA SER A 239 -15.39 18.23 -7.83
C SER A 239 -15.25 19.15 -6.62
N TRP A 240 -14.98 20.43 -6.89
CA TRP A 240 -14.98 21.47 -5.87
C TRP A 240 -16.39 21.62 -5.28
N ILE A 241 -16.49 21.65 -3.95
CA ILE A 241 -17.70 22.07 -3.24
C ILE A 241 -17.72 23.59 -3.19
N THR A 242 -16.61 24.17 -2.71
CA THR A 242 -16.40 25.61 -2.62
C THR A 242 -14.90 25.88 -2.46
N TYR A 243 -14.47 27.06 -2.88
CA TYR A 243 -13.16 27.62 -2.59
C TYR A 243 -13.33 29.13 -2.34
N ARG A 244 -12.54 29.67 -1.41
CA ARG A 244 -12.53 31.10 -1.07
C ARG A 244 -11.10 31.56 -0.82
N PHE A 245 -10.66 32.52 -1.62
CA PHE A 245 -9.39 33.24 -1.51
C PHE A 245 -9.45 34.50 -2.41
N PRO A 246 -8.93 35.67 -2.00
CA PRO A 246 -8.36 36.01 -0.69
C PRO A 246 -9.46 36.25 0.38
N GLY A 247 -9.11 36.90 1.50
CA GLY A 247 -9.97 37.17 2.67
C GLY A 247 -9.90 36.05 3.71
N VAL A 248 -10.09 34.83 3.23
CA VAL A 248 -9.88 33.54 3.91
C VAL A 248 -9.10 32.62 2.96
N ASP A 249 -8.60 31.49 3.43
CA ASP A 249 -7.92 30.53 2.55
C ASP A 249 -8.32 29.09 2.86
N TYR A 250 -9.50 28.70 2.37
CA TYR A 250 -9.99 27.34 2.46
C TYR A 250 -10.75 26.92 1.19
N ALA A 251 -10.75 25.61 0.94
CA ALA A 251 -11.61 24.96 -0.02
C ALA A 251 -12.01 23.58 0.48
N ALA A 252 -13.07 23.04 -0.13
CA ALA A 252 -13.44 21.65 0.02
C ALA A 252 -13.69 21.01 -1.34
N VAL A 253 -13.30 19.74 -1.45
CA VAL A 253 -13.52 18.88 -2.60
C VAL A 253 -14.41 17.73 -2.15
N ARG A 254 -15.40 17.39 -2.98
CA ARG A 254 -16.18 16.16 -2.89
C ARG A 254 -15.51 15.12 -3.77
N THR A 255 -15.11 13.99 -3.19
CA THR A 255 -14.51 12.89 -3.95
C THR A 255 -15.59 12.10 -4.70
N ASN A 256 -15.23 11.51 -5.84
CA ASN A 256 -16.09 10.53 -6.50
C ASN A 256 -16.00 9.14 -5.82
N SER A 257 -16.76 8.17 -6.31
CA SER A 257 -16.84 6.82 -5.72
C SER A 257 -15.57 5.98 -5.86
N SER A 258 -14.61 6.40 -6.69
CA SER A 258 -13.33 5.70 -6.83
C SER A 258 -12.36 6.03 -5.70
N TRP A 259 -12.68 7.00 -4.84
CA TRP A 259 -11.82 7.44 -3.75
C TRP A 259 -12.49 7.34 -2.40
N THR A 260 -11.77 6.78 -1.43
CA THR A 260 -12.23 6.65 -0.04
C THR A 260 -11.49 7.64 0.85
N PRO A 261 -12.16 8.66 1.42
CA PRO A 261 -11.56 9.52 2.43
C PRO A 261 -11.25 8.73 3.71
N VAL A 262 -10.03 8.83 4.22
CA VAL A 262 -9.56 8.11 5.43
C VAL A 262 -9.13 9.13 6.48
N ALA A 263 -9.52 8.91 7.74
CA ALA A 263 -9.18 9.75 8.88
C ALA A 263 -7.71 9.60 9.33
N GLN A 264 -6.79 9.83 8.40
CA GLN A 264 -5.36 9.59 8.59
C GLN A 264 -4.54 10.55 7.73
N MET A 265 -3.34 10.84 8.17
CA MET A 265 -2.29 11.48 7.38
C MET A 265 -1.56 10.42 6.54
N ASN A 266 -0.89 10.82 5.46
CA ASN A 266 -0.22 9.92 4.52
C ASN A 266 0.97 9.14 5.13
N ASN A 267 1.50 9.59 6.28
CA ASN A 267 2.50 8.87 7.07
C ASN A 267 1.91 7.85 8.06
N GLY A 268 0.59 7.69 8.10
CA GLY A 268 -0.09 6.79 9.01
C GLY A 268 -0.63 7.42 10.30
N THR A 269 -0.39 8.71 10.56
CA THR A 269 -0.89 9.38 11.77
C THR A 269 -2.42 9.48 11.74
N ALA A 270 -3.10 8.89 12.72
CA ALA A 270 -4.56 8.97 12.84
C ALA A 270 -5.06 10.38 13.17
N VAL A 271 -6.23 10.75 12.65
CA VAL A 271 -6.91 12.03 12.92
C VAL A 271 -8.08 11.75 13.85
N ARG A 272 -8.02 12.25 15.09
CA ARG A 272 -9.01 11.97 16.16
C ARG A 272 -9.96 13.13 16.45
N GLY A 273 -9.68 14.31 15.93
CA GLY A 273 -10.50 15.50 16.14
C GLY A 273 -9.80 16.77 15.69
N SER A 274 -10.31 17.92 16.15
CA SER A 274 -9.83 19.25 15.73
C SER A 274 -9.74 20.25 16.88
N SER A 275 -9.38 19.80 18.09
CA SER A 275 -9.17 20.70 19.22
C SER A 275 -8.00 21.65 18.93
N ASN A 276 -8.23 22.94 19.14
CA ASN A 276 -7.25 23.99 18.88
C ASN A 276 -6.11 23.93 19.90
N ALA A 277 -4.88 23.66 19.46
CA ALA A 277 -3.71 23.55 20.32
C ALA A 277 -3.13 24.93 20.69
N ALA A 278 -2.50 25.06 21.86
CA ALA A 278 -1.95 26.34 22.33
C ALA A 278 -0.73 26.82 21.51
N THR A 279 -0.41 28.11 21.59
CA THR A 279 0.88 28.62 21.07
C THR A 279 2.03 27.97 21.83
N GLY A 280 3.10 27.62 21.12
CA GLY A 280 4.24 26.85 21.63
C GLY A 280 4.08 25.33 21.48
N THR A 281 2.86 24.81 21.26
CA THR A 281 2.64 23.38 21.05
C THR A 281 3.34 22.88 19.78
N SER A 282 3.95 21.70 19.85
CA SER A 282 4.51 21.02 18.67
C SER A 282 3.43 20.71 17.64
N VAL A 283 3.71 21.01 16.39
CA VAL A 283 2.79 20.77 15.27
C VAL A 283 3.58 20.26 14.08
N CYS A 284 2.99 19.31 13.35
CA CYS A 284 3.56 18.74 12.13
C CYS A 284 2.65 19.00 10.95
N LYS A 285 3.23 19.10 9.75
CA LYS A 285 2.54 19.27 8.48
C LYS A 285 2.83 18.08 7.58
N ALA A 286 1.81 17.53 6.93
CA ALA A 286 1.98 16.68 5.75
C ALA A 286 1.74 17.48 4.47
N GLY A 287 2.71 17.49 3.55
CA GLY A 287 2.57 18.09 2.22
C GLY A 287 3.27 17.27 1.15
N SER A 288 2.83 17.40 -0.10
CA SER A 288 3.31 16.60 -1.21
C SER A 288 4.69 16.99 -1.74
N THR A 289 5.25 18.13 -1.32
CA THR A 289 6.61 18.55 -1.70
C THR A 289 7.62 18.22 -0.62
N THR A 290 7.39 18.69 0.60
CA THR A 290 8.37 18.54 1.70
C THR A 290 8.08 17.33 2.59
N GLY A 291 6.98 16.61 2.35
CA GLY A 291 6.59 15.47 3.17
C GLY A 291 6.13 15.91 4.57
N TRP A 292 6.63 15.18 5.58
CA TRP A 292 6.31 15.37 6.99
C TRP A 292 7.34 16.26 7.67
N THR A 293 6.95 17.51 7.99
CA THR A 293 7.83 18.49 8.63
C THR A 293 7.19 18.99 9.93
N CYS A 294 7.99 19.25 10.97
CA CYS A 294 7.49 19.63 12.29
C CYS A 294 8.15 20.91 12.81
N GLY A 295 7.50 21.53 13.79
CA GLY A 295 7.87 22.80 14.40
C GLY A 295 6.90 23.12 15.54
N THR A 296 6.64 24.40 15.80
CA THR A 296 5.75 24.85 16.86
C THR A 296 4.70 25.83 16.36
N ILE A 297 3.54 25.83 17.02
CA ILE A 297 2.48 26.82 16.80
C ILE A 297 2.97 28.18 17.30
N GLY A 298 2.91 29.19 16.44
CA GLY A 298 3.27 30.56 16.74
C GLY A 298 2.07 31.45 17.06
N ALA A 299 2.16 32.72 16.65
CA ALA A 299 1.11 33.71 16.83
C ALA A 299 -0.16 33.36 16.05
N LYS A 300 -1.32 33.64 16.63
CA LYS A 300 -2.64 33.38 16.05
C LYS A 300 -3.31 34.69 15.63
N ASN A 301 -4.45 34.57 14.94
CA ASN A 301 -5.24 35.70 14.43
C ASN A 301 -4.40 36.68 13.59
N GLN A 302 -3.48 36.15 12.79
CA GLN A 302 -2.62 36.94 11.92
C GLN A 302 -3.38 37.36 10.66
N SER A 303 -3.13 38.59 10.20
CA SER A 303 -3.58 39.07 8.89
C SER A 303 -2.37 39.06 7.96
N VAL A 304 -2.42 38.23 6.92
CA VAL A 304 -1.30 37.98 6.01
C VAL A 304 -1.64 38.59 4.65
N ARG A 305 -0.74 39.42 4.12
CA ARG A 305 -0.94 40.09 2.83
C ARG A 305 -0.20 39.34 1.72
N TYR A 306 -0.95 38.66 0.87
CA TYR A 306 -0.45 38.10 -0.40
C TYR A 306 -0.61 39.11 -1.54
N SER A 307 -0.04 38.80 -2.71
CA SER A 307 -0.22 39.60 -3.94
C SER A 307 -1.68 39.74 -4.34
N GLU A 308 -2.48 38.71 -4.08
CA GLU A 308 -3.88 38.62 -4.48
C GLU A 308 -4.82 39.28 -3.46
N GLY A 309 -4.36 39.50 -2.23
CA GLY A 309 -5.14 40.15 -1.18
C GLY A 309 -4.74 39.73 0.24
N THR A 310 -5.46 40.26 1.22
CA THR A 310 -5.23 39.94 2.65
C THR A 310 -6.05 38.72 3.05
N VAL A 311 -5.44 37.79 3.79
CA VAL A 311 -6.10 36.66 4.43
C VAL A 311 -6.04 36.84 5.95
N ASN A 312 -7.20 36.78 6.61
CA ASN A 312 -7.34 37.04 8.03
C ASN A 312 -7.47 35.74 8.85
N GLY A 313 -7.19 35.82 10.15
CA GLY A 313 -7.41 34.72 11.09
C GLY A 313 -6.35 33.61 11.04
N MET A 314 -5.20 33.86 10.41
CA MET A 314 -4.14 32.88 10.19
C MET A 314 -3.38 32.52 11.47
N THR A 315 -2.77 31.35 11.49
CA THR A 315 -1.80 30.96 12.52
C THR A 315 -0.41 30.82 11.92
N ALA A 316 0.57 31.48 12.54
CA ALA A 316 1.98 31.40 12.17
C ALA A 316 2.66 30.16 12.76
N THR A 317 3.70 29.67 12.11
CA THR A 317 4.54 28.55 12.57
C THR A 317 5.91 28.61 11.91
N ASN A 318 6.90 27.96 12.52
CA ASN A 318 8.24 27.76 11.95
C ASN A 318 8.39 26.42 11.20
N VAL A 319 7.30 25.67 11.03
CA VAL A 319 7.31 24.43 10.23
C VAL A 319 7.72 24.74 8.79
N HIS A 320 8.71 24.02 8.30
CA HIS A 320 9.17 24.14 6.92
C HIS A 320 8.08 23.76 5.90
N SER A 321 7.92 24.55 4.85
CA SER A 321 7.03 24.28 3.72
C SER A 321 7.58 24.86 2.42
N ALA A 322 7.17 24.29 1.29
CA ALA A 322 7.53 24.77 -0.05
C ALA A 322 6.32 24.78 -1.00
N ALA A 323 6.50 25.36 -2.20
CA ALA A 323 5.50 25.32 -3.26
C ALA A 323 5.01 23.88 -3.52
N GLY A 324 3.69 23.69 -3.65
CA GLY A 324 3.05 22.38 -3.77
C GLY A 324 2.60 21.76 -2.45
N ASP A 325 3.12 22.21 -1.30
CA ASP A 325 2.57 21.81 0.01
C ASP A 325 1.23 22.48 0.32
N SER A 326 0.85 23.51 -0.45
CA SER A 326 -0.38 24.28 -0.27
C SER A 326 -1.59 23.37 -0.03
N GLY A 327 -2.37 23.69 0.99
CA GLY A 327 -3.51 22.90 1.44
C GLY A 327 -3.17 21.73 2.37
N GLY A 328 -1.90 21.35 2.51
CA GLY A 328 -1.44 20.26 3.37
C GLY A 328 -1.82 20.46 4.84
N GLY A 329 -2.18 19.36 5.52
CA GLY A 329 -2.75 19.40 6.86
C GLY A 329 -1.70 19.56 7.96
N PHE A 330 -1.94 20.52 8.87
CA PHE A 330 -1.21 20.70 10.13
C PHE A 330 -1.91 19.97 11.26
N ILE A 331 -1.20 19.10 11.97
CA ILE A 331 -1.72 18.26 13.05
C ILE A 331 -0.82 18.34 14.29
N ALA A 332 -1.44 18.47 15.46
CA ALA A 332 -0.76 18.46 16.76
C ALA A 332 -1.21 17.21 17.53
N GLY A 333 -0.29 16.28 17.80
CA GLY A 333 -0.64 14.92 18.21
C GLY A 333 -1.52 14.25 17.15
N ASN A 334 -2.77 13.97 17.50
CA ASN A 334 -3.80 13.43 16.59
C ASN A 334 -4.91 14.42 16.25
N TYR A 335 -4.75 15.71 16.56
CA TYR A 335 -5.79 16.73 16.38
C TYR A 335 -5.43 17.69 15.24
N ALA A 336 -6.32 17.79 14.25
CA ALA A 336 -6.20 18.69 13.13
C ALA A 336 -6.16 20.15 13.61
N GLN A 337 -5.26 20.96 13.04
CA GLN A 337 -5.04 22.37 13.39
C GLN A 337 -5.37 23.31 12.23
N GLY A 338 -5.05 22.94 10.99
CA GLY A 338 -5.39 23.76 9.82
C GLY A 338 -4.74 23.31 8.52
N VAL A 339 -4.98 24.05 7.44
CA VAL A 339 -4.46 23.77 6.10
C VAL A 339 -3.41 24.80 5.70
N LEU A 340 -2.30 24.37 5.09
CA LEU A 340 -1.23 25.27 4.66
C LEU A 340 -1.76 26.31 3.67
N SER A 341 -1.52 27.58 3.94
CA SER A 341 -1.81 28.67 3.00
C SER A 341 -0.56 29.08 2.25
N GLY A 342 0.48 29.48 2.97
CA GLY A 342 1.74 29.92 2.37
C GLY A 342 2.69 30.49 3.43
N GLY A 343 3.81 31.05 2.99
CA GLY A 343 4.82 31.56 3.90
C GLY A 343 5.97 32.21 3.16
N ASN A 344 7.00 32.56 3.91
CA ASN A 344 8.31 32.97 3.40
C ASN A 344 9.39 32.05 3.98
N THR A 345 10.66 32.42 3.82
CA THR A 345 11.80 31.62 4.30
C THR A 345 11.85 31.46 5.82
N SER A 346 11.13 32.28 6.59
CA SER A 346 11.18 32.31 8.05
C SER A 346 9.87 31.93 8.73
N VAL A 347 8.73 32.19 8.09
CA VAL A 347 7.41 32.01 8.69
C VAL A 347 6.46 31.35 7.70
N THR A 348 5.81 30.30 8.18
CA THR A 348 4.73 29.59 7.48
C THR A 348 3.40 29.93 8.14
N TYR A 349 2.34 30.03 7.35
CA TYR A 349 0.98 30.32 7.81
C TYR A 349 0.00 29.24 7.37
N PHE A 350 -0.87 28.82 8.29
CA PHE A 350 -1.99 27.93 7.99
C PHE A 350 -3.32 28.55 8.39
N TYR A 351 -4.36 28.22 7.61
CA TYR A 351 -5.72 28.64 7.90
C TYR A 351 -6.35 27.66 8.90
N PRO A 352 -6.92 28.12 10.04
CA PRO A 352 -7.40 27.23 11.09
C PRO A 352 -8.48 26.25 10.62
N ILE A 353 -8.39 25.00 11.07
CA ILE A 353 -9.28 23.92 10.62
C ILE A 353 -10.75 24.20 10.97
N ALA A 354 -11.02 24.80 12.13
CA ALA A 354 -12.37 25.13 12.54
C ALA A 354 -13.03 26.13 11.57
N GLY A 355 -12.27 27.14 11.13
CA GLY A 355 -12.72 28.10 10.13
C GLY A 355 -12.94 27.44 8.76
N ALA A 356 -12.03 26.54 8.34
CA ALA A 356 -12.16 25.84 7.07
C ALA A 356 -13.39 24.91 7.03
N LEU A 357 -13.62 24.11 8.09
CA LEU A 357 -14.77 23.23 8.18
C LEU A 357 -16.08 24.02 8.21
N SER A 358 -16.15 25.07 9.03
CA SER A 358 -17.32 25.95 9.11
C SER A 358 -17.61 26.66 7.78
N GLY A 359 -16.59 27.22 7.13
CA GLY A 359 -16.75 27.97 5.89
C GLY A 359 -17.08 27.09 4.68
N THR A 360 -16.69 25.81 4.72
CA THR A 360 -17.03 24.84 3.67
C THR A 360 -18.32 24.07 3.94
N GLY A 361 -18.85 24.12 5.17
CA GLY A 361 -19.99 23.31 5.60
C GLY A 361 -19.67 21.80 5.64
N THR A 362 -18.41 21.43 5.84
CA THR A 362 -17.97 20.03 5.86
C THR A 362 -17.70 19.53 7.27
N THR A 363 -17.79 18.22 7.46
CA THR A 363 -17.50 17.55 8.73
C THR A 363 -16.18 16.78 8.61
N LEU A 364 -15.26 17.03 9.55
CA LEU A 364 -13.99 16.29 9.64
C LEU A 364 -14.25 14.81 9.86
N LYS A 365 -13.55 13.96 9.11
CA LYS A 365 -13.56 12.52 9.37
C LYS A 365 -12.56 12.19 10.47
N THR A 366 -12.99 11.44 11.48
CA THR A 366 -12.17 11.03 12.62
C THR A 366 -12.14 9.51 12.77
N SER A 367 -11.07 8.99 13.38
CA SER A 367 -10.88 7.58 13.75
C SER A 367 -11.01 7.34 15.25
#